data_AF-A0A9L0R4N0-F1
#
_entry.id   AF-A0A9L0R4N0-F1
#
_cell.length_a   1.000
_cell.length_b   1.000
_cell.length_c   1.000
_cell.angle_alpha   90.00
_cell.angle_beta   90.00
_cell.angle_gamma   90.00
#
_symmetry.space_group_name_H-M   'P 1'
#
loop_
_entity.id
_entity.type
_entity.pdbx_description
1 polymer ?
#
loop_
_entity_poly.entity_id
_entity_poly.type
_entity_poly.pdbx_seq_one_letter_code
_entity_poly.pdbx_strand_id
1 'polypeptide(L)'
;MSTAEARGVFHRARGRTLDAFPSEKEREWKGPFYFIQGADPQFGLMKAWSTGECDSGGDEWGQETRLTEQAVRAVNRLNPKPKFFVLCGDLVHAMPGLKSRRIGWVWDHLEPLPSVNPHRLATEFPG
;
A
#
# COMPACT_ATOMS: atom_id res chain seq x y z
N MET A 1 14.62 -24.74 -2.73
CA MET A 1 14.41 -23.67 -1.73
C MET A 1 13.41 -24.20 -0.72
N SER A 2 13.75 -24.16 0.57
CA SER A 2 12.99 -24.81 1.63
C SER A 2 11.75 -23.99 2.01
N THR A 3 10.63 -24.66 2.25
CA THR A 3 9.34 -24.11 2.66
C THR A 3 9.37 -23.28 3.97
N ALA A 4 10.51 -23.26 4.68
CA ALA A 4 10.72 -22.45 5.88
C ALA A 4 11.04 -20.97 5.60
N GLU A 5 11.53 -20.60 4.42
CA GLU A 5 11.90 -19.20 4.10
C GLU A 5 10.70 -18.29 3.74
N ALA A 6 9.50 -18.87 3.56
CA ALA A 6 8.30 -18.11 3.18
C ALA A 6 7.54 -17.48 4.37
N ARG A 7 8.06 -17.55 5.60
CA ARG A 7 7.34 -17.16 6.83
C ARG A 7 7.39 -15.67 7.22
N GLY A 8 7.97 -14.78 6.40
CA GLY A 8 8.39 -13.45 6.87
C GLY A 8 8.01 -12.23 6.04
N VAL A 9 7.11 -12.31 5.05
CA VAL A 9 6.93 -11.23 4.05
C VAL A 9 6.13 -10.00 4.59
N PHE A 10 5.76 -10.03 5.88
CA PHE A 10 4.86 -9.07 6.54
C PHE A 10 5.53 -8.23 7.60
N HIS A 11 6.18 -7.15 7.21
CA HIS A 11 6.55 -6.09 8.14
C HIS A 11 5.34 -5.17 8.34
N ARG A 12 4.33 -5.65 9.07
CA ARG A 12 3.28 -4.78 9.61
C ARG A 12 3.81 -4.16 10.89
N ALA A 13 3.49 -2.88 11.11
CA ALA A 13 3.77 -2.26 12.39
C ALA A 13 3.08 -3.03 13.54
N ARG A 14 3.83 -3.40 14.57
CA ARG A 14 3.35 -4.08 15.79
C ARG A 14 3.86 -3.30 16.99
N GLY A 15 3.03 -3.18 18.04
CA GLY A 15 3.44 -2.45 19.24
C GLY A 15 3.88 -1.01 18.96
N ARG A 16 3.28 -0.35 17.95
CA ARG A 16 3.65 1.00 17.45
C ARG A 16 5.05 1.10 16.83
N THR A 17 5.66 -0.02 16.45
CA THR A 17 7.00 -0.11 15.84
C THR A 17 6.93 -0.88 14.52
N LEU A 18 7.79 -0.54 13.56
CA LEU A 18 7.94 -1.27 12.30
C LEU A 18 9.31 -1.93 12.25
N ASP A 19 9.37 -3.25 12.11
CA ASP A 19 10.61 -4.04 12.15
C ASP A 19 11.63 -3.65 11.06
N ALA A 20 11.18 -3.00 9.99
CA ALA A 20 12.05 -2.45 8.95
C ALA A 20 12.98 -1.33 9.45
N PHE A 21 12.67 -0.69 10.58
CA PHE A 21 13.43 0.40 11.20
C PHE A 21 13.81 0.05 12.65
N PRO A 22 14.81 -0.83 12.86
CA PRO A 22 15.24 -1.20 14.20
C PRO A 22 15.83 0.00 14.95
N SER A 23 15.41 0.19 16.19
CA SER A 23 15.77 1.32 17.05
C SER A 23 17.29 1.50 17.17
N GLU A 24 18.01 0.39 17.28
CA GLU A 24 19.46 0.31 17.45
C GLU A 24 20.21 0.92 16.25
N LYS A 25 19.59 0.91 15.07
CA LYS A 25 20.18 1.47 13.85
C LYS A 25 19.70 2.88 13.54
N GLU A 26 18.47 3.21 13.93
CA GLU A 26 17.73 4.40 13.48
C GLU A 26 17.51 5.46 14.58
N ARG A 27 17.81 5.17 15.86
CA ARG A 27 17.63 6.09 16.99
C ARG A 27 18.55 7.31 16.93
N GLU A 28 19.71 7.19 16.30
CA GLU A 28 20.69 8.27 16.17
C GLU A 28 20.71 8.79 14.74
N TRP A 29 20.78 10.12 14.59
CA TRP A 29 20.90 10.75 13.29
C TRP A 29 22.32 10.57 12.74
N LYS A 30 22.43 9.85 11.60
CA LYS A 30 23.72 9.52 10.95
C LYS A 30 24.08 10.40 9.76
N GLY A 31 23.17 11.26 9.31
CA GLY A 31 23.36 12.09 8.13
C GLY A 31 22.05 12.38 7.39
N PRO A 32 22.11 13.22 6.35
CA PRO A 32 20.93 13.55 5.57
C PRO A 32 20.38 12.29 4.89
N PHE A 33 19.06 12.21 4.82
CA PHE A 33 18.35 11.23 4.02
C PHE A 33 17.23 11.95 3.29
N TYR A 34 16.67 11.29 2.29
CA TYR A 34 15.44 11.75 1.66
C TYR A 34 14.45 10.58 1.59
N PHE A 35 13.20 10.96 1.50
CA PHE A 35 12.06 10.07 1.41
C PHE A 35 11.07 10.67 0.42
N ILE A 36 10.07 9.89 0.04
CA ILE A 36 9.03 10.34 -0.88
C ILE A 36 7.70 10.33 -0.12
N GLN A 37 6.92 11.39 -0.30
CA GLN A 37 5.55 11.48 0.16
C GLN A 37 4.63 11.46 -1.05
N GLY A 38 3.85 10.40 -1.18
CA GLY A 38 2.69 10.34 -2.07
C GLY A 38 1.44 10.75 -1.30
N ALA A 39 0.41 11.18 -2.02
CA ALA A 39 -0.87 11.54 -1.41
C ALA A 39 -2.05 11.13 -2.30
N ASP A 40 -3.17 10.84 -1.66
CA ASP A 40 -4.52 10.79 -2.25
C ASP A 40 -4.62 9.96 -3.54
N PRO A 41 -4.23 8.67 -3.54
CA PRO A 41 -4.47 7.82 -4.71
C PRO A 41 -5.98 7.60 -4.95
N GLN A 42 -6.82 7.83 -3.94
CA GLN A 42 -8.28 7.93 -4.02
C GLN A 42 -8.93 6.90 -4.94
N PHE A 43 -8.62 5.62 -4.72
CA PHE A 43 -9.14 4.52 -5.54
C PHE A 43 -10.67 4.58 -5.65
N GLY A 44 -11.18 4.60 -6.88
CA GLY A 44 -12.60 4.69 -7.20
C GLY A 44 -13.11 6.11 -7.46
N LEU A 45 -12.25 7.14 -7.33
CA LEU A 45 -12.64 8.53 -7.58
C LEU A 45 -12.72 8.86 -9.07
N MET A 46 -11.81 8.32 -9.89
CA MET A 46 -11.69 8.77 -11.28
C MET A 46 -12.95 8.47 -12.10
N LYS A 47 -13.54 7.28 -11.90
CA LYS A 47 -14.82 6.93 -12.53
C LYS A 47 -15.95 7.82 -12.01
N ALA A 48 -16.11 7.91 -10.69
CA ALA A 48 -17.13 8.74 -10.03
C ALA A 48 -17.12 10.19 -10.55
N TRP A 49 -15.92 10.77 -10.72
CA TRP A 49 -15.75 12.10 -11.29
C TRP A 49 -16.13 12.16 -12.78
N SER A 50 -15.72 11.17 -13.56
CA SER A 50 -15.97 11.15 -15.02
C SER A 50 -17.45 10.97 -15.38
N THR A 51 -18.22 10.23 -14.57
CA THR A 51 -19.64 9.96 -14.80
C THR A 51 -20.55 10.96 -14.09
N GLY A 52 -20.02 11.75 -13.16
CA GLY A 52 -20.80 12.62 -12.27
C GLY A 52 -21.60 11.84 -11.21
N GLU A 53 -21.41 10.52 -11.12
CA GLU A 53 -22.07 9.66 -10.14
C GLU A 53 -21.14 9.43 -8.93
N CYS A 54 -21.12 10.39 -8.01
CA CYS A 54 -20.32 10.31 -6.79
C CYS A 54 -20.82 9.24 -5.79
N ASP A 55 -22.09 8.87 -5.85
CA ASP A 55 -22.70 7.98 -4.85
C ASP A 55 -22.65 6.49 -5.25
N SER A 56 -22.51 6.20 -6.55
CA SER A 56 -22.59 4.84 -7.12
C SER A 56 -21.41 4.46 -8.03
N GLY A 57 -20.59 5.42 -8.46
CA GLY A 57 -19.65 5.26 -9.57
C GLY A 57 -18.28 4.66 -9.24
N GLY A 58 -18.01 4.23 -8.01
CA GLY A 58 -16.63 4.02 -7.55
C GLY A 58 -16.10 2.59 -7.47
N ASP A 59 -16.77 1.63 -8.12
CA ASP A 59 -16.39 0.21 -8.06
C ASP A 59 -15.24 -0.21 -8.99
N GLU A 60 -14.79 0.73 -9.84
CA GLU A 60 -13.70 0.54 -10.78
C GLU A 60 -12.46 1.32 -10.32
N TRP A 61 -11.39 0.58 -10.05
CA TRP A 61 -10.11 1.12 -9.59
C TRP A 61 -9.01 1.05 -10.65
N GLY A 62 -9.35 0.59 -11.87
CA GLY A 62 -8.35 0.17 -12.85
C GLY A 62 -7.36 1.27 -13.24
N GLN A 63 -7.82 2.51 -13.27
CA GLN A 63 -6.98 3.64 -13.65
C GLN A 63 -6.03 4.04 -12.51
N GLU A 64 -6.56 4.21 -11.29
CA GLU A 64 -5.81 4.53 -10.08
C GLU A 64 -4.79 3.44 -9.75
N THR A 65 -5.17 2.17 -9.96
CA THR A 65 -4.28 1.01 -9.89
C THR A 65 -3.09 1.15 -10.81
N ARG A 66 -3.34 1.41 -12.10
CA ARG A 66 -2.27 1.54 -13.09
C ARG A 66 -1.34 2.71 -12.76
N LEU A 67 -1.88 3.84 -12.31
CA LEU A 67 -1.10 5.01 -11.92
C LEU A 67 -0.23 4.73 -10.69
N THR A 68 -0.79 4.04 -9.69
CA THR A 68 -0.08 3.67 -8.47
C THR A 68 1.04 2.67 -8.77
N GLU A 69 0.81 1.67 -9.63
CA GLU A 69 1.87 0.76 -10.09
C GLU A 69 3.00 1.50 -10.81
N GLN A 70 2.66 2.48 -11.66
CA GLN A 70 3.65 3.31 -12.34
C GLN A 70 4.46 4.13 -11.35
N ALA A 71 3.82 4.71 -10.33
CA ALA A 71 4.49 5.43 -9.26
C ALA A 71 5.46 4.53 -8.51
N VAL A 72 5.04 3.32 -8.10
CA VAL A 72 5.92 2.34 -7.43
C VAL A 72 7.11 1.95 -8.31
N ARG A 73 6.88 1.69 -9.61
CA ARG A 73 7.97 1.40 -10.56
C ARG A 73 8.93 2.57 -10.72
N ALA A 74 8.43 3.80 -10.73
CA ALA A 74 9.27 5.00 -10.82
C ALA A 74 10.12 5.17 -9.55
N VAL A 75 9.51 5.06 -8.37
CA VAL A 75 10.20 5.13 -7.07
C VAL A 75 11.32 4.08 -6.98
N ASN A 76 11.05 2.85 -7.40
CA ASN A 76 12.02 1.76 -7.35
C ASN A 76 13.21 1.92 -8.32
N ARG A 77 13.11 2.80 -9.33
CA ARG A 77 14.19 3.10 -10.28
C ARG A 77 15.07 4.27 -9.84
N LEU A 78 14.70 5.00 -8.79
CA LEU A 78 15.49 6.12 -8.31
C LEU A 78 16.84 5.62 -7.78
N ASN A 79 17.89 6.37 -8.11
CA ASN A 79 19.23 6.22 -7.55
C ASN A 79 19.76 7.61 -7.12
N PRO A 80 20.08 7.85 -5.83
CA PRO A 80 19.99 6.90 -4.69
C PRO A 80 18.57 6.35 -4.49
N LYS A 81 18.42 5.33 -3.63
CA LYS A 81 17.09 4.79 -3.29
C LYS A 81 16.52 5.57 -2.10
N PRO A 82 15.24 6.00 -2.11
CA PRO A 82 14.66 6.71 -0.97
C PRO A 82 14.64 5.81 0.25
N LYS A 83 14.82 6.40 1.44
CA LYS A 83 14.84 5.64 2.70
C LYS A 83 13.51 4.95 2.98
N PHE A 84 12.41 5.61 2.65
CA PHE A 84 11.06 5.08 2.66
C PHE A 84 10.15 5.90 1.75
N PHE A 85 8.96 5.35 1.49
CA PHE A 85 7.87 6.04 0.83
C PHE A 85 6.69 6.05 1.80
N VAL A 86 6.14 7.25 2.05
CA VAL A 86 4.93 7.42 2.84
C VAL A 86 3.79 7.79 1.91
N LEU A 87 2.66 7.13 2.08
CA LEU A 87 1.43 7.44 1.36
C LEU A 87 0.46 8.06 2.36
N CYS A 88 0.07 9.31 2.12
CA CYS A 88 -0.81 10.09 2.97
C CYS A 88 -2.15 10.34 2.28
N GLY A 89 -3.12 10.86 3.03
CA GLY A 89 -4.43 11.20 2.49
C GLY A 89 -5.32 9.99 2.22
N ASP A 90 -6.34 10.19 1.40
CA ASP A 90 -7.40 9.23 1.16
C ASP A 90 -6.92 8.13 0.21
N LEU A 91 -6.72 6.94 0.78
CA LEU A 91 -6.35 5.78 -0.01
C LEU A 91 -7.50 5.39 -0.96
N VAL A 92 -8.71 5.33 -0.43
CA VAL A 92 -9.89 4.82 -1.12
C VAL A 92 -11.00 5.86 -1.07
N HIS A 93 -11.53 6.23 -2.24
CA HIS A 93 -12.74 7.05 -2.32
C HIS A 93 -14.01 6.19 -2.22
N ALA A 94 -14.02 5.05 -2.90
CA ALA A 94 -15.17 4.16 -2.95
C ALA A 94 -14.72 2.70 -3.03
N MET A 95 -15.39 1.83 -2.27
CA MET A 95 -15.07 0.41 -2.25
C MET A 95 -15.56 -0.29 -3.53
N PRO A 96 -14.80 -1.25 -4.08
CA PRO A 96 -15.28 -2.08 -5.18
C PRO A 96 -16.40 -2.97 -4.66
N GLY A 97 -17.59 -2.87 -5.25
CA GLY A 97 -18.80 -3.53 -4.74
C GLY A 97 -18.60 -5.02 -4.43
N LEU A 98 -19.09 -5.44 -3.25
CA LEU A 98 -19.35 -6.78 -2.64
C LEU A 98 -18.64 -8.07 -3.15
N LYS A 99 -17.55 -7.98 -3.89
CA LYS A 99 -16.63 -9.09 -4.17
C LYS A 99 -15.23 -8.63 -3.75
N SER A 100 -15.03 -8.62 -2.43
CA SER A 100 -13.86 -8.14 -1.66
C SER A 100 -12.50 -8.79 -1.97
N ARG A 101 -12.28 -9.33 -3.18
CA ARG A 101 -10.97 -9.81 -3.65
C ARG A 101 -10.04 -8.68 -4.07
N ARG A 102 -10.58 -7.51 -4.41
CA ARG A 102 -9.81 -6.39 -5.00
C ARG A 102 -9.19 -5.43 -3.96
N ILE A 103 -9.72 -5.41 -2.72
CA ILE A 103 -9.09 -4.70 -1.60
C ILE A 103 -7.76 -5.37 -1.24
N GLY A 104 -7.72 -6.70 -1.12
CA GLY A 104 -6.46 -7.44 -0.96
C GLY A 104 -5.46 -7.05 -2.04
N TRP A 105 -5.90 -7.01 -3.30
CA TRP A 105 -5.07 -6.67 -4.45
C TRP A 105 -4.40 -5.28 -4.39
N VAL A 106 -5.05 -4.23 -3.86
CA VAL A 106 -4.41 -2.90 -3.67
C VAL A 106 -3.30 -2.97 -2.63
N TRP A 107 -3.51 -3.71 -1.55
CA TRP A 107 -2.45 -3.97 -0.57
C TRP A 107 -1.31 -4.81 -1.21
N ASP A 108 -1.65 -5.76 -2.07
CA ASP A 108 -0.73 -6.68 -2.76
C ASP A 108 0.07 -6.05 -3.92
N HIS A 109 -0.38 -4.93 -4.48
CA HIS A 109 0.31 -4.26 -5.62
C HIS A 109 0.97 -2.93 -5.23
N LEU A 110 0.66 -2.40 -4.05
CA LEU A 110 1.55 -1.50 -3.31
C LEU A 110 2.76 -2.26 -2.71
N GLU A 111 2.71 -3.59 -2.69
CA GLU A 111 3.73 -4.54 -2.18
C GLU A 111 5.15 -4.51 -2.81
N PRO A 112 5.43 -3.93 -4.00
CA PRO A 112 6.82 -3.73 -4.43
C PRO A 112 7.52 -2.58 -3.68
N LEU A 113 6.80 -1.87 -2.81
CA LEU A 113 7.36 -1.12 -1.69
C LEU A 113 7.60 -2.11 -0.54
N PRO A 114 8.68 -2.01 0.24
CA PRO A 114 9.25 -3.12 1.03
C PRO A 114 8.41 -3.72 2.18
N SER A 115 7.07 -3.80 2.11
CA SER A 115 6.22 -4.42 3.12
C SER A 115 4.76 -4.67 2.66
N VAL A 116 4.28 -5.93 2.75
CA VAL A 116 2.87 -6.43 3.00
C VAL A 116 2.03 -7.06 1.82
N ASN A 117 1.55 -8.35 1.96
CA ASN A 117 0.34 -9.09 1.37
C ASN A 117 -0.49 -10.24 2.16
N PRO A 118 -1.81 -10.13 2.36
CA PRO A 118 -2.61 -10.75 3.42
C PRO A 118 -3.27 -12.13 3.15
N HIS A 119 -2.77 -13.19 3.80
CA HIS A 119 -3.53 -14.45 3.98
C HIS A 119 -3.89 -14.76 5.44
N ARG A 120 -4.89 -14.04 6.00
CA ARG A 120 -5.84 -14.52 7.03
C ARG A 120 -6.82 -13.40 7.45
N LEU A 121 -7.92 -13.21 6.72
CA LEU A 121 -9.05 -12.38 7.19
C LEU A 121 -10.44 -12.94 6.81
N ALA A 122 -10.54 -14.22 6.46
CA ALA A 122 -11.83 -14.88 6.17
C ALA A 122 -12.40 -15.71 7.35
N THR A 123 -11.77 -15.67 8.52
CA THR A 123 -12.24 -16.43 9.70
C THR A 123 -12.10 -15.56 10.94
N GLU A 124 -13.10 -14.71 11.20
CA GLU A 124 -13.50 -14.22 12.53
C GLU A 124 -14.49 -13.05 12.35
N PHE A 125 -15.72 -13.39 11.96
CA PHE A 125 -16.91 -12.66 12.37
C PHE A 125 -17.84 -13.69 12.99
N PRO A 126 -18.06 -13.71 14.32
CA PRO A 126 -19.14 -14.47 14.90
C PRO A 126 -20.46 -13.80 14.49
N GLY A 127 -21.45 -14.63 14.15
CA GLY A 127 -22.83 -14.19 13.94
C GLY A 127 -23.52 -13.78 15.24
#